data_AF-A0A662MKM4-F1
#
_entry.id   AF-A0A662MKM4-F1
#
_cell.length_a   1.000
_cell.length_b   1.000
_cell.length_c   1.000
_cell.angle_alpha   90.00
_cell.angle_beta   90.00
_cell.angle_gamma   90.00
#
_symmetry.space_group_name_H-M   'P 1'
#
loop_
_entity.id
_entity.type
_entity.pdbx_description
1 polymer ?
#
loop_
_entity_poly.entity_id
_entity_poly.type
_entity_poly.pdbx_seq_one_letter_code
_entity_poly.pdbx_strand_id
1 'polypeptide(L)'
;IVDSAARYFMKDVDLVVIGADTVAVNGAVINKIGTSELALVAKESRVNVMVGAETYKFDPKTVSGELVKIEERDWREVINEEKLKVIGNIKVRNPAFDVTPPQYIDIIVTERGVIPPQAAFLIIQSEFRISLPHIRDPWE
;
A
#
# COMPACT_ATOMS: atom_id res chain seq x y z
N ILE A 1 -19.27 4.50 2.27
CA ILE A 1 -19.27 5.79 1.53
C ILE A 1 -18.53 5.59 0.22
N VAL A 2 -18.73 6.43 -0.79
CA VAL A 2 -17.87 6.41 -1.99
C VAL A 2 -16.50 6.97 -1.64
N ASP A 3 -15.46 6.56 -2.37
CA ASP A 3 -14.06 6.94 -2.08
C ASP A 3 -13.88 8.46 -2.05
N SER A 4 -14.50 9.16 -3.01
CA SER A 4 -14.46 10.63 -3.11
C SER A 4 -15.09 11.37 -1.94
N ALA A 5 -15.89 10.70 -1.10
CA ALA A 5 -16.49 11.29 0.09
C ALA A 5 -15.60 11.14 1.34
N ALA A 6 -14.47 10.42 1.27
CA ALA A 6 -13.60 10.15 2.42
C ALA A 6 -13.19 11.43 3.16
N ARG A 7 -12.80 12.49 2.43
CA ARG A 7 -12.44 13.78 3.02
C ARG A 7 -13.58 14.47 3.75
N TYR A 8 -14.80 14.35 3.26
CA TYR A 8 -15.96 14.97 3.91
C TYR A 8 -16.19 14.38 5.30
N PHE A 9 -16.16 13.05 5.39
CA PHE A 9 -16.42 12.32 6.63
C PHE A 9 -15.21 12.25 7.57
N MET A 10 -13.99 12.53 7.11
CA MET A 10 -12.77 12.42 7.92
C MET A 10 -12.81 13.25 9.21
N LYS A 11 -13.60 14.33 9.26
CA LYS A 11 -13.79 15.15 10.46
C LYS A 11 -14.50 14.44 11.62
N ASP A 12 -15.27 13.40 11.29
CA ASP A 12 -16.04 12.60 12.24
C ASP A 12 -15.32 11.26 12.54
N VAL A 13 -14.07 11.11 12.11
CA VAL A 13 -13.27 9.87 12.26
C VAL A 13 -12.18 10.07 13.30
N ASP A 14 -12.08 9.15 14.26
CA ASP A 14 -11.06 9.17 15.30
C ASP A 14 -9.76 8.45 14.88
N LEU A 15 -9.87 7.42 14.05
CA LEU A 15 -8.76 6.57 13.63
C LEU A 15 -9.03 5.96 12.25
N VAL A 16 -8.03 5.98 11.39
CA VAL A 16 -8.03 5.22 10.13
C VAL A 16 -7.26 3.92 10.33
N VAL A 17 -7.90 2.80 10.00
CA VAL A 17 -7.27 1.47 10.00
C VAL A 17 -7.29 0.92 8.58
N ILE A 18 -6.10 0.61 8.05
CA ILE A 18 -5.92 0.06 6.70
C ILE A 18 -5.10 -1.22 6.75
N GLY A 19 -5.21 -2.02 5.69
CA GLY A 19 -4.34 -3.18 5.49
C GLY A 19 -3.06 -2.82 4.74
N ALA A 20 -2.29 -3.85 4.45
CA ALA A 20 -1.20 -3.81 3.48
C ALA A 20 -1.22 -5.07 2.63
N ASP A 21 -0.85 -4.93 1.36
CA ASP A 21 -0.41 -6.04 0.51
C ASP A 21 1.11 -6.22 0.62
N THR A 22 1.85 -5.10 0.70
CA THR A 22 3.31 -5.11 0.86
C THR A 22 3.79 -3.91 1.68
N VAL A 23 4.78 -4.13 2.56
CA VAL A 23 5.49 -3.06 3.28
C VAL A 23 6.95 -3.04 2.80
N ALA A 24 7.37 -1.91 2.23
CA ALA A 24 8.74 -1.72 1.76
C ALA A 24 9.70 -1.39 2.91
N VAL A 25 11.01 -1.56 2.67
CA VAL A 25 12.08 -1.33 3.65
C VAL A 25 12.08 0.08 4.25
N ASN A 26 11.65 1.09 3.48
CA ASN A 26 11.56 2.47 3.91
C ASN A 26 10.26 2.80 4.67
N GLY A 27 9.41 1.80 4.91
CA GLY A 27 8.12 1.94 5.58
C GLY A 27 6.97 2.36 4.67
N ALA A 28 7.18 2.50 3.36
CA ALA A 28 6.08 2.73 2.43
C ALA A 28 5.17 1.50 2.37
N VAL A 29 3.86 1.73 2.32
CA VAL A 29 2.86 0.66 2.25
C VAL A 29 2.23 0.63 0.88
N ILE A 30 2.26 -0.53 0.25
CA ILE A 30 1.54 -0.83 -0.97
C ILE A 30 0.26 -1.54 -0.57
N ASN A 31 -0.87 -0.98 -0.99
CA ASN A 31 -2.20 -1.50 -0.70
C ASN A 31 -3.16 -1.11 -1.83
N LYS A 32 -4.42 -1.58 -1.76
CA LYS A 32 -5.48 -1.28 -2.74
C LYS A 32 -5.50 0.20 -3.17
N ILE A 33 -5.67 0.44 -4.47
CA ILE A 33 -5.76 1.80 -5.06
C ILE A 33 -6.73 2.69 -4.27
N GLY A 34 -6.29 3.91 -3.92
CA GLY A 34 -7.04 4.85 -3.09
C GLY A 34 -6.57 4.89 -1.62
N THR A 35 -5.77 3.93 -1.18
CA THR A 35 -5.23 3.92 0.20
C THR A 35 -4.35 5.15 0.47
N SER A 36 -3.51 5.53 -0.51
CA SER A 36 -2.64 6.70 -0.39
C SER A 36 -3.42 8.01 -0.28
N GLU A 37 -4.54 8.13 -0.99
CA GLU A 37 -5.45 9.28 -0.92
C GLU A 37 -6.14 9.35 0.45
N LEU A 38 -6.64 8.21 0.94
CA LEU A 38 -7.25 8.12 2.28
C LEU A 38 -6.25 8.53 3.37
N ALA A 39 -5.02 8.03 3.30
CA ALA A 39 -3.95 8.35 4.25
C ALA A 39 -3.54 9.83 4.18
N LEU A 40 -3.48 10.42 2.98
CA LEU A 40 -3.22 11.85 2.79
C LEU A 40 -4.31 12.70 3.46
N VAL A 41 -5.58 12.36 3.23
CA VAL A 41 -6.74 13.06 3.80
C VAL A 41 -6.79 12.92 5.32
N ALA A 42 -6.46 11.73 5.85
CA ALA A 42 -6.33 11.50 7.29
C ALA A 42 -5.24 12.39 7.87
N LYS A 43 -4.08 12.45 7.22
CA LYS A 43 -2.96 13.33 7.62
C LYS A 43 -3.35 14.81 7.61
N GLU A 44 -4.02 15.28 6.56
CA GLU A 44 -4.57 16.65 6.47
C GLU A 44 -5.48 16.95 7.67
N SER A 45 -6.33 15.99 8.02
CA SER A 45 -7.34 16.12 9.08
C SER A 45 -6.80 15.82 10.48
N ARG A 46 -5.51 15.49 10.62
CA ARG A 46 -4.85 15.10 11.88
C ARG A 46 -5.47 13.85 12.53
N VAL A 47 -5.98 12.95 11.70
CA VAL A 47 -6.47 11.63 12.11
C VAL A 47 -5.32 10.64 11.96
N ASN A 48 -5.07 9.84 12.99
CA ASN A 48 -4.00 8.86 12.96
C ASN A 48 -4.31 7.72 11.99
N VAL A 49 -3.28 7.22 11.31
CA VAL A 49 -3.35 6.09 10.38
C VAL A 49 -2.60 4.90 10.96
N MET A 50 -3.33 3.81 11.18
CA MET A 50 -2.82 2.52 11.61
C MET A 50 -2.87 1.52 10.46
N VAL A 51 -1.75 0.84 10.21
CA VAL A 51 -1.67 -0.24 9.21
C VAL A 51 -1.63 -1.58 9.93
N GLY A 52 -2.55 -2.48 9.63
CA GLY A 52 -2.46 -3.89 10.03
C GLY A 52 -1.71 -4.70 8.96
N ALA A 53 -0.55 -5.25 9.32
CA ALA A 53 0.27 -6.03 8.40
C ALA A 53 1.04 -7.15 9.12
N GLU A 54 0.84 -8.39 8.68
CA GLU A 54 1.63 -9.53 9.12
C GLU A 54 3.08 -9.42 8.64
N THR A 55 4.02 -9.99 9.39
CA THR A 55 5.46 -9.85 9.09
C THR A 55 5.88 -10.37 7.70
N TYR A 56 5.17 -11.36 7.15
CA TYR A 56 5.44 -11.88 5.80
C TYR A 56 5.09 -10.90 4.67
N LYS A 57 4.36 -9.81 4.96
CA LYS A 57 4.05 -8.75 3.99
C LYS A 57 5.20 -7.77 3.80
N PHE A 58 6.23 -7.84 4.63
CA PHE A 58 7.41 -6.98 4.48
C PHE A 58 8.30 -7.55 3.37
N ASP A 59 8.58 -6.77 2.33
CA ASP A 59 9.29 -7.25 1.16
C ASP A 59 10.82 -7.07 1.31
N PRO A 60 11.60 -8.16 1.49
CA PRO A 60 13.04 -8.09 1.62
C PRO A 60 13.75 -7.61 0.34
N LYS A 61 13.13 -7.76 -0.85
CA LYS A 61 13.72 -7.33 -2.14
C LYS A 61 13.84 -5.81 -2.22
N THR A 62 13.01 -5.07 -1.49
CA THR A 62 13.11 -3.61 -1.42
C THR A 62 14.40 -3.12 -0.73
N VAL A 63 15.09 -3.98 0.05
CA VAL A 63 16.39 -3.66 0.67
C VAL A 63 17.48 -3.45 -0.38
N SER A 64 17.45 -4.21 -1.49
CA SER A 64 18.37 -4.07 -2.62
C SER A 64 17.96 -2.96 -3.60
N GLY A 65 16.91 -2.20 -3.30
CA GLY A 65 16.38 -1.13 -4.14
C GLY A 65 15.43 -1.61 -5.24
N GLU A 66 14.96 -2.86 -5.19
CA GLU A 66 13.92 -3.31 -6.11
C GLU A 66 12.61 -2.55 -5.86
N LEU A 67 11.98 -2.10 -6.95
CA LEU A 67 10.70 -1.40 -6.90
C LEU A 67 9.57 -2.42 -6.89
N VAL A 68 8.63 -2.25 -5.97
CA VAL A 68 7.38 -3.02 -5.96
C VAL A 68 6.58 -2.66 -7.21
N LYS A 69 6.33 -3.65 -8.07
CA LYS A 69 5.58 -3.47 -9.31
C LYS A 69 4.10 -3.33 -9.01
N ILE A 70 3.49 -2.25 -9.49
CA ILE A 70 2.04 -2.04 -9.39
C ILE A 70 1.35 -2.82 -10.50
N GLU A 71 0.46 -3.74 -10.11
CA GLU A 71 -0.37 -4.51 -11.04
C GLU A 71 -1.37 -3.59 -11.76
N GLU A 72 -1.44 -3.71 -13.08
CA GLU A 72 -2.55 -3.19 -13.89
C GLU A 72 -3.52 -4.32 -14.21
N ARG A 73 -4.78 -4.16 -13.82
CA ARG A 73 -5.85 -5.12 -14.07
C ARG A 73 -6.56 -4.84 -15.39
N ASP A 74 -7.45 -5.75 -15.79
CA ASP A 74 -8.26 -5.58 -16.98
C ASP A 74 -9.11 -4.30 -16.86
N TRP A 75 -9.10 -3.46 -17.90
CA TRP A 75 -9.86 -2.22 -17.97
C TRP A 75 -11.38 -2.46 -17.96
N ARG A 76 -11.82 -3.68 -18.32
CA ARG A 76 -13.23 -4.09 -18.30
C ARG A 76 -13.86 -4.03 -16.92
N GLU A 77 -13.05 -4.06 -15.86
CA GLU A 77 -13.53 -3.87 -14.48
C GLU A 77 -14.00 -2.43 -14.23
N VAL A 78 -13.50 -1.46 -15.01
CA VAL A 78 -13.81 -0.03 -14.87
C VAL A 78 -14.94 0.41 -15.82
N ILE A 79 -14.94 -0.10 -17.05
CA ILE A 79 -15.92 0.29 -18.07
C ILE A 79 -16.27 -0.91 -18.96
N ASN A 80 -17.56 -1.02 -19.32
CA ASN A 80 -18.00 -2.05 -20.27
C ASN A 80 -17.68 -1.65 -21.72
N GLU A 81 -17.62 -2.64 -22.61
CA GLU A 81 -17.21 -2.41 -24.01
C GLU A 81 -18.19 -1.52 -24.78
N GLU A 82 -19.48 -1.57 -24.45
CA GLU A 82 -20.52 -0.76 -25.08
C GLU A 82 -20.32 0.74 -24.80
N LYS A 83 -20.06 1.12 -23.55
CA LYS A 83 -19.78 2.51 -23.18
C LYS A 83 -18.46 2.99 -23.78
N LEU A 84 -17.44 2.14 -23.81
CA LEU A 84 -16.16 2.50 -24.41
C LEU A 84 -16.31 2.83 -25.90
N LYS A 85 -17.11 2.05 -26.65
CA LYS A 85 -17.43 2.32 -28.06
C LYS A 85 -18.10 3.68 -28.27
N VAL A 86 -18.96 4.11 -27.35
CA VAL A 86 -19.63 5.42 -27.41
C VAL A 86 -18.65 6.58 -27.16
N ILE A 87 -17.72 6.42 -26.22
CA ILE A 87 -16.72 7.46 -25.90
C ILE A 87 -15.69 7.63 -27.02
N GLY A 88 -15.34 6.53 -27.71
CA GLY A 88 -14.38 6.52 -28.80
C GLY A 88 -12.98 6.11 -28.35
N ASN A 89 -11.95 6.71 -28.97
CA ASN A 89 -10.57 6.23 -28.84
C ASN A 89 -9.88 6.77 -27.57
N ILE A 90 -10.15 6.15 -26.42
CA ILE A 90 -9.46 6.41 -25.15
C ILE A 90 -8.75 5.16 -24.62
N LYS A 91 -7.67 5.36 -23.87
CA LYS A 91 -7.00 4.29 -23.11
C LYS A 91 -7.44 4.33 -21.65
N VAL A 92 -8.01 3.24 -21.17
CA VAL A 92 -8.42 3.08 -19.77
C VAL A 92 -7.29 2.42 -18.99
N ARG A 93 -7.01 2.94 -17.80
CA ARG A 93 -5.99 2.43 -16.87
C ARG A 93 -6.70 1.92 -15.61
N ASN A 94 -6.27 0.80 -15.09
CA ASN A 94 -6.85 0.19 -13.89
C ASN A 94 -5.72 -0.34 -12.96
N PRO A 95 -4.94 0.56 -12.32
CA PRO A 95 -3.97 0.14 -11.33
C PRO A 95 -4.69 -0.44 -10.11
N ALA A 96 -4.31 -1.63 -9.67
CA ALA A 96 -4.95 -2.32 -8.55
C ALA A 96 -4.47 -1.85 -7.18
N PHE A 97 -3.32 -1.19 -7.13
CA PHE A 97 -2.64 -0.78 -5.91
C PHE A 97 -2.06 0.63 -6.05
N ASP A 98 -1.81 1.29 -4.94
CA ASP A 98 -1.01 2.50 -4.87
C ASP A 98 0.06 2.41 -3.77
N VAL A 99 0.90 3.43 -3.69
CA VAL A 99 1.98 3.53 -2.71
C VAL A 99 1.63 4.64 -1.73
N THR A 100 1.44 4.26 -0.46
CA THR A 100 1.25 5.18 0.65
C THR A 100 2.61 5.52 1.26
N PRO A 101 3.06 6.79 1.22
CA PRO A 101 4.31 7.20 1.82
C PRO A 101 4.35 6.98 3.34
N PRO A 102 5.50 6.63 3.93
CA PRO A 102 5.63 6.38 5.36
C PRO A 102 5.25 7.60 6.23
N GLN A 103 5.38 8.82 5.72
CA GLN A 103 5.01 10.03 6.45
C GLN A 103 3.50 10.18 6.74
N TYR A 104 2.66 9.43 6.02
CA TYR A 104 1.21 9.43 6.23
C TYR A 104 0.75 8.33 7.17
N ILE A 105 1.67 7.49 7.66
CA ILE A 105 1.38 6.36 8.53
C ILE A 105 1.96 6.64 9.90
N ASP A 106 1.16 6.46 10.95
CA ASP A 106 1.62 6.69 12.32
C ASP A 106 2.19 5.41 12.93
N ILE A 107 1.52 4.27 12.72
CA ILE A 107 1.96 2.96 13.24
C ILE A 107 1.62 1.81 12.29
N ILE A 108 2.46 0.77 12.33
CA ILE A 108 2.20 -0.54 11.72
C ILE A 108 2.07 -1.57 12.85
N VAL A 109 0.96 -2.30 12.87
CA VAL A 109 0.64 -3.34 13.84
C VAL A 109 0.85 -4.70 13.17
N THR A 110 1.72 -5.51 13.75
CA THR A 110 2.05 -6.86 13.32
C THR A 110 1.71 -7.86 14.43
N GLU A 111 1.78 -9.14 14.13
CA GLU A 111 1.67 -10.22 15.13
C GLU A 111 2.81 -10.22 16.16
N ARG A 112 3.88 -9.46 15.91
CA ARG A 112 5.04 -9.30 16.82
C ARG A 112 4.98 -8.02 17.65
N GLY A 113 4.01 -7.14 17.40
CA GLY A 113 3.81 -5.90 18.15
C GLY A 113 3.63 -4.69 17.24
N VAL A 114 3.80 -3.50 17.81
CA VAL A 114 3.59 -2.22 17.12
C VAL A 114 4.93 -1.59 16.80
N ILE A 115 5.09 -1.10 15.58
CA ILE A 115 6.31 -0.43 15.12
C ILE A 115 5.97 0.88 14.38
N PRO A 116 6.86 1.87 14.40
CA PRO A 116 6.78 2.99 13.46
C PRO A 116 7.17 2.50 12.04
N PRO A 117 6.70 3.16 10.96
CA PRO A 117 7.04 2.77 9.59
C PRO A 117 8.55 2.68 9.33
N GLN A 118 9.35 3.56 9.95
CA GLN A 118 10.80 3.61 9.78
C GLN A 118 11.51 2.36 10.36
N ALA A 119 10.83 1.59 11.21
CA ALA A 119 11.35 0.34 11.77
C ALA A 119 11.06 -0.88 10.88
N ALA A 120 10.47 -0.71 9.68
CA ALA A 120 10.20 -1.81 8.76
C ALA A 120 11.45 -2.66 8.45
N PHE A 121 12.62 -2.02 8.31
CA PHE A 121 13.90 -2.71 8.15
C PHE A 121 14.21 -3.70 9.28
N LEU A 122 13.83 -3.42 10.53
CA LEU A 122 14.08 -4.32 11.65
C LEU A 122 13.25 -5.59 11.56
N ILE A 123 11.99 -5.48 11.11
CA ILE A 123 11.16 -6.67 10.83
C ILE A 123 11.81 -7.51 9.74
N ILE A 124 12.18 -6.87 8.61
CA ILE A 124 12.82 -7.56 7.49
C ILE A 124 14.09 -8.28 7.96
N GLN A 125 14.94 -7.60 8.72
CA GLN A 125 16.17 -8.16 9.24
C GLN A 125 15.93 -9.38 10.14
N SER A 126 14.90 -9.31 10.98
CA SER A 126 14.60 -10.36 11.95
C SER A 126 13.95 -11.60 11.32
N GLU A 127 13.09 -11.43 10.32
CA GLU A 127 12.34 -12.55 9.71
C GLU A 127 13.08 -13.21 8.56
N PHE A 128 13.67 -12.40 7.67
CA PHE A 128 14.22 -12.92 6.42
C PHE A 128 15.72 -13.21 6.49
N ARG A 129 16.34 -13.05 7.68
CA ARG A 129 17.77 -13.25 7.95
C ARG A 129 18.62 -12.76 6.79
N ILE A 130 18.94 -11.46 6.74
CA ILE A 130 19.66 -10.80 5.62
C ILE A 130 20.87 -11.64 5.17
N SER A 131 20.63 -12.54 4.22
CA SER A 131 21.66 -13.05 3.34
C SER A 131 21.53 -12.15 2.14
N LEU A 132 22.62 -11.44 1.88
CA LEU A 132 22.83 -10.46 0.83
C LEU A 132 22.28 -10.91 -0.54
N PRO A 133 22.08 -9.96 -1.49
CA PRO A 133 21.05 -9.94 -2.55
C PRO A 133 21.25 -10.92 -3.74
N HIS A 134 21.78 -12.10 -3.47
CA HIS A 134 22.00 -13.18 -4.43
C HIS A 134 21.38 -14.50 -4.00
N ILE A 135 20.45 -14.47 -3.04
CA ILE A 135 19.55 -15.61 -2.87
C ILE A 135 18.62 -15.61 -4.07
N ARG A 136 19.01 -16.39 -5.08
CA ARG A 136 18.06 -16.91 -6.06
C ARG A 136 16.87 -17.46 -5.30
N ASP A 137 15.67 -17.15 -5.79
CA ASP A 137 14.50 -17.72 -5.17
C ASP A 137 14.68 -19.25 -5.08
N PRO A 138 14.27 -19.94 -4.00
CA PRO A 138 14.60 -21.37 -3.78
C PRO A 138 14.19 -22.34 -4.91
N TRP A 139 13.41 -21.86 -5.87
CA TRP A 139 12.91 -22.57 -7.05
C TRP A 139 13.66 -22.24 -8.35
N GLU A 140 14.66 -21.36 -8.32
CA GLU A 140 15.60 -21.08 -9.42
C GLU A 140 16.89 -21.94 -9.32
#